data_AF-A0A533ZRZ8-F1
#
_entry.id   AF-A0A533ZRZ8-F1
#
_cell.length_a   1.000
_cell.length_b   1.000
_cell.length_c   1.000
_cell.angle_alpha   90.00
_cell.angle_beta   90.00
_cell.angle_gamma   90.00
#
_symmetry.space_group_name_H-M   'P 1'
#
loop_
_entity.id
_entity.type
_entity.pdbx_description
1 polymer ?
#
loop_
_entity_poly.entity_id
_entity_poly.type
_entity_poly.pdbx_seq_one_letter_code
_entity_poly.pdbx_strand_id
1 'polypeptide(L)'
;MELRFQPSLIQEVIDAFIEKTEREGDPTFYKEFHELADPIYENFPLDDREPEFQKLYQYLFGHWGFADIIDNAFNEFPELKERIGITLVRGVLKEDQESVDILRKWGTVEEDLAKQFEAKGLKGVGIKLLPRRFYDPALPRFCRHELL
;
A
#
# COMPACT_ATOMS: atom_id res chain seq x y z
N MET A 1 -9.86 -11.16 -4.43
CA MET A 1 -9.62 -9.75 -4.10
C MET A 1 -8.29 -9.32 -4.68
N GLU A 2 -8.27 -8.21 -5.39
CA GLU A 2 -7.07 -7.55 -5.90
C GLU A 2 -6.73 -6.33 -5.02
N LEU A 3 -5.46 -6.17 -4.65
CA LEU A 3 -5.00 -5.05 -3.82
C LEU A 3 -4.22 -4.06 -4.68
N ARG A 4 -4.59 -2.78 -4.61
CA ARG A 4 -3.86 -1.67 -5.24
C ARG A 4 -3.52 -0.62 -4.21
N PHE A 5 -2.30 -0.09 -4.28
CA PHE A 5 -1.79 0.94 -3.40
C PHE A 5 -1.47 2.19 -4.22
N GLN A 6 -1.78 3.36 -3.67
CA GLN A 6 -1.39 4.62 -4.30
C GLN A 6 0.15 4.74 -4.32
N PRO A 7 0.80 5.09 -5.44
CA PRO A 7 2.26 5.17 -5.52
C PRO A 7 2.88 6.10 -4.46
N SER A 8 2.23 7.24 -4.16
CA SER A 8 2.71 8.14 -3.11
C SER A 8 2.68 7.51 -1.72
N LEU A 9 1.66 6.70 -1.41
CA LEU A 9 1.61 5.95 -0.14
C LEU A 9 2.77 4.96 -0.04
N ILE A 10 3.05 4.22 -1.12
CA ILE A 10 4.16 3.27 -1.17
C ILE A 10 5.47 3.98 -0.82
N GLN A 11 5.75 5.08 -1.51
CA GLN A 11 6.96 5.86 -1.27
C GLN A 11 7.03 6.39 0.17
N GLU A 12 5.95 7.00 0.67
CA GLU A 12 5.90 7.51 2.04
C GLU A 12 6.12 6.42 3.10
N VAL A 13 5.58 5.21 2.89
CA VAL A 13 5.79 4.07 3.80
C VAL A 13 7.26 3.66 3.82
N ILE A 14 7.89 3.53 2.65
CA ILE A 14 9.30 3.13 2.53
C ILE A 14 10.21 4.17 3.16
N ASP A 15 10.07 5.44 2.78
CA ASP A 15 10.92 6.53 3.28
C ASP A 15 10.80 6.67 4.80
N ALA A 16 9.58 6.66 5.34
CA ALA A 16 9.35 6.78 6.78
C ALA A 16 9.81 5.54 7.57
N PHE A 17 9.73 4.35 6.98
CA PHE A 17 10.23 3.14 7.60
C PHE A 17 11.74 3.12 7.69
N ILE A 18 12.44 3.44 6.59
CA ILE A 18 13.91 3.56 6.57
C ILE A 18 14.38 4.56 7.63
N GLU A 19 13.78 5.75 7.66
CA GLU A 19 14.14 6.80 8.63
C GLU A 19 13.92 6.33 10.08
N LYS A 20 12.82 5.61 10.34
CA LYS A 20 12.53 5.05 11.66
C LYS A 20 13.58 4.03 12.07
N THR A 21 13.88 3.04 11.23
CA THR A 21 14.81 1.95 11.60
C THR A 21 16.23 2.48 11.75
N GLU A 22 16.64 3.44 10.91
CA GLU A 22 17.95 4.09 11.05
C GLU A 22 18.06 4.85 12.38
N ARG A 23 17.03 5.61 12.77
CA ARG A 23 16.96 6.29 14.08
C ARG A 23 17.00 5.31 15.26
N GLU A 24 16.46 4.10 15.07
CA GLU A 24 16.49 3.02 16.06
C GLU A 24 17.83 2.26 16.08
N GLY A 25 18.77 2.62 15.19
CA GLY A 25 20.11 2.03 15.12
C GLY A 25 20.21 0.80 14.21
N ASP A 26 19.19 0.52 13.41
CA ASP A 26 19.18 -0.55 12.41
C ASP A 26 19.28 0.04 10.98
N PRO A 27 20.48 0.07 10.38
CA PRO A 27 20.68 0.62 9.04
C PRO A 27 20.40 -0.40 7.93
N THR A 28 19.87 -1.58 8.22
CA THR A 28 19.69 -2.67 7.24
C THR A 28 18.88 -2.21 6.03
N PHE A 29 17.70 -1.62 6.27
CA PHE A 29 16.80 -1.15 5.22
C PHE A 29 17.35 0.05 4.44
N TYR A 30 18.08 0.94 5.13
CA TYR A 30 18.77 2.05 4.49
C TYR A 30 19.82 1.55 3.49
N LYS A 31 20.67 0.60 3.91
CA LYS A 31 21.70 0.02 3.03
C LYS A 31 21.09 -0.69 1.83
N GLU A 32 20.09 -1.53 2.06
CA GLU A 32 19.40 -2.24 0.98
C GLU A 32 18.77 -1.28 -0.04
N PHE A 33 18.10 -0.22 0.43
CA PHE A 33 17.55 0.80 -0.45
C PHE A 33 18.63 1.43 -1.31
N HIS A 34 19.76 1.83 -0.71
CA HIS A 34 20.86 2.46 -1.42
C HIS A 34 21.54 1.52 -2.42
N GLU A 35 21.77 0.25 -2.05
CA GLU A 35 22.33 -0.76 -2.95
C GLU A 35 21.49 -0.94 -4.23
N LEU A 36 20.17 -0.78 -4.12
CA LEU A 36 19.24 -0.88 -5.26
C LEU A 36 19.02 0.47 -5.98
N ALA A 37 19.14 1.59 -5.27
CA ALA A 37 18.97 2.93 -5.82
C ALA A 37 20.21 3.43 -6.59
N ASP A 38 21.42 3.11 -6.13
CA ASP A 38 22.67 3.56 -6.74
C ASP A 38 22.77 3.17 -8.24
N PRO A 39 22.44 1.92 -8.66
CA PRO A 39 22.38 1.57 -10.07
C PRO A 39 21.41 2.40 -10.91
N ILE A 40 20.34 2.95 -10.32
CA ILE A 40 19.41 3.83 -11.03
C ILE A 40 20.10 5.14 -11.39
N TYR A 41 20.88 5.71 -10.46
CA TYR A 41 21.68 6.91 -10.71
C TYR A 41 22.77 6.67 -11.76
N GLU A 42 23.40 5.50 -11.76
CA GLU A 42 24.50 5.16 -12.66
C GLU A 42 24.04 4.82 -14.09
N ASN A 43 22.93 4.09 -14.23
CA ASN A 43 22.55 3.48 -15.51
C ASN A 43 21.44 4.21 -16.25
N PHE A 44 20.72 5.14 -15.60
CA PHE A 44 19.59 5.85 -16.22
C PHE A 44 19.82 7.37 -16.28
N PRO A 45 19.47 8.02 -17.42
CA PRO A 45 19.47 9.47 -17.54
C PRO A 45 18.38 10.08 -16.64
N LEU A 46 18.53 11.35 -16.28
CA LEU A 46 17.68 12.03 -15.29
C LEU A 46 16.17 11.86 -15.58
N ASP A 47 15.76 12.01 -16.83
CA ASP A 47 14.35 11.95 -17.25
C ASP A 47 13.73 10.55 -17.11
N ASP A 48 14.56 9.50 -17.12
CA ASP A 48 14.12 8.10 -17.02
C ASP A 48 14.22 7.55 -15.59
N ARG A 49 14.82 8.30 -14.64
CA ARG A 49 15.02 7.81 -13.27
C ARG A 49 13.72 7.68 -12.49
N GLU A 50 12.79 8.62 -12.64
CA GLU A 50 11.55 8.63 -11.86
C GLU A 50 10.73 7.34 -12.05
N PRO A 51 10.48 6.85 -13.28
CA PRO A 51 9.84 5.54 -13.50
C PRO A 51 10.60 4.36 -12.86
N GLU A 52 11.93 4.38 -12.86
CA GLU A 52 12.72 3.30 -12.24
C GLU A 52 12.63 3.35 -10.71
N PHE A 53 12.64 4.54 -10.11
CA PHE A 53 12.40 4.69 -8.67
C PHE A 53 11.00 4.19 -8.29
N GLN A 54 9.96 4.49 -9.09
CA GLN A 54 8.62 3.97 -8.82
C GLN A 54 8.59 2.44 -8.81
N LYS A 55 9.32 1.77 -9.71
CA LYS A 55 9.47 0.30 -9.72
C LYS A 55 10.23 -0.18 -8.48
N LEU A 56 11.31 0.49 -8.09
CA LEU A 56 12.08 0.17 -6.89
C LEU A 56 11.20 0.25 -5.63
N TYR A 57 10.46 1.34 -5.45
CA TYR A 57 9.54 1.49 -4.33
C TYR A 57 8.47 0.40 -4.30
N GLN A 58 7.87 0.06 -5.44
CA GLN A 58 6.92 -1.05 -5.53
C GLN A 58 7.55 -2.40 -5.18
N TYR A 59 8.77 -2.66 -5.67
CA TYR A 59 9.52 -3.86 -5.34
C TYR A 59 9.77 -3.95 -3.84
N LEU A 60 10.34 -2.91 -3.22
CA LEU A 60 10.66 -2.90 -1.79
C LEU A 60 9.42 -3.04 -0.92
N PHE A 61 8.30 -2.41 -1.29
CA PHE A 61 7.05 -2.50 -0.54
C PHE A 61 6.48 -3.92 -0.51
N GLY A 62 6.62 -4.67 -1.61
CA GLY A 62 6.33 -6.09 -1.63
C GLY A 62 7.38 -6.93 -0.90
N HIS A 63 8.66 -6.66 -1.14
CA HIS A 63 9.79 -7.42 -0.60
C HIS A 63 9.86 -7.37 0.93
N TRP A 64 9.58 -6.21 1.52
CA TRP A 64 9.53 -6.00 2.97
C TRP A 64 8.19 -6.41 3.60
N GLY A 65 7.26 -6.95 2.80
CA GLY A 65 6.01 -7.54 3.29
C GLY A 65 4.90 -6.54 3.65
N PHE A 66 5.02 -5.26 3.28
CA PHE A 66 3.99 -4.26 3.61
C PHE A 66 2.66 -4.52 2.88
N ALA A 67 2.72 -5.04 1.66
CA ALA A 67 1.53 -5.44 0.92
C ALA A 67 0.74 -6.56 1.66
N ASP A 68 1.45 -7.49 2.29
CA ASP A 68 0.87 -8.64 2.98
C ASP A 68 0.09 -8.24 4.22
N ILE A 69 0.39 -7.10 4.83
CA ILE A 69 -0.28 -6.64 6.05
C ILE A 69 -1.78 -6.42 5.79
N ILE A 70 -2.12 -5.78 4.67
CA ILE A 70 -3.52 -5.56 4.29
C ILE A 70 -4.16 -6.87 3.85
N ASP A 71 -3.48 -7.69 3.05
CA ASP A 71 -4.05 -8.98 2.61
C ASP A 71 -4.37 -9.91 3.79
N ASN A 72 -3.46 -9.96 4.77
CA ASN A 72 -3.61 -10.73 6.00
C ASN A 72 -4.72 -10.21 6.89
N ALA A 73 -4.95 -8.89 6.94
CA ALA A 73 -6.08 -8.33 7.67
C ALA A 73 -7.43 -8.85 7.12
N PHE A 74 -7.55 -9.06 5.80
CA PHE A 74 -8.75 -9.64 5.20
C PHE A 74 -8.88 -11.16 5.41
N ASN A 75 -7.79 -11.88 5.75
CA ASN A 75 -7.86 -13.31 6.04
C ASN A 75 -8.69 -13.60 7.31
N GLU A 76 -8.88 -12.62 8.19
CA GLU A 76 -9.76 -12.72 9.34
C GLU A 76 -11.25 -12.67 8.97
N PHE A 77 -11.58 -12.19 7.76
CA PHE A 77 -12.93 -12.00 7.26
C PHE A 77 -13.14 -12.69 5.90
N PRO A 78 -13.05 -14.03 5.81
CA PRO A 78 -13.08 -14.75 4.54
C PRO A 78 -14.35 -14.49 3.73
N GLU A 79 -15.51 -14.45 4.37
CA GLU A 79 -16.80 -14.15 3.70
C GLU A 79 -16.82 -12.74 3.09
N LEU A 80 -16.14 -11.78 3.73
CA LEU A 80 -16.01 -10.42 3.22
C LEU A 80 -15.01 -10.39 2.06
N LYS A 81 -13.84 -11.04 2.22
CA LYS A 81 -12.80 -11.15 1.19
C LYS A 81 -13.33 -11.76 -0.11
N GLU A 82 -14.23 -12.74 -0.03
CA GLU A 82 -14.90 -13.35 -1.19
C GLU A 82 -15.85 -12.40 -1.93
N ARG A 83 -16.42 -11.41 -1.24
CA ARG A 83 -17.34 -10.41 -1.82
C ARG A 83 -16.62 -9.17 -2.34
N ILE A 84 -15.31 -9.05 -2.12
CA ILE A 84 -14.51 -7.92 -2.55
C ILE A 84 -13.73 -8.27 -3.81
N GLY A 85 -13.95 -7.47 -4.85
CA GLY A 85 -13.24 -7.56 -6.12
C GLY A 85 -11.87 -6.92 -6.03
N ILE A 86 -11.83 -5.66 -5.61
CA ILE A 86 -10.62 -4.86 -5.47
C ILE A 86 -10.68 -3.95 -4.23
N THR A 87 -9.52 -3.75 -3.62
CA THR A 87 -9.29 -2.82 -2.52
C THR A 87 -8.26 -1.79 -2.96
N LEU A 88 -8.61 -0.51 -2.84
CA LEU A 88 -7.74 0.63 -3.13
C LEU A 88 -7.25 1.21 -1.80
N VAL A 89 -5.95 1.19 -1.57
CA VAL A 89 -5.33 1.71 -0.36
C VAL A 89 -4.60 3.01 -0.66
N ARG A 90 -4.92 4.07 0.08
CA ARG A 90 -4.34 5.40 -0.11
C ARG A 90 -3.85 6.02 1.20
N GLY A 91 -2.85 6.89 1.07
CA GLY A 91 -2.28 7.62 2.19
C GLY A 91 -3.19 8.75 2.67
N VAL A 92 -3.18 8.99 3.98
CA VAL A 92 -3.71 10.21 4.59
C VAL A 92 -2.67 10.84 5.52
N LEU A 93 -2.89 12.10 5.88
CA LEU A 93 -1.92 12.88 6.66
C LEU A 93 -2.22 12.87 8.16
N LYS A 94 -3.45 12.52 8.57
CA LYS A 94 -3.90 12.57 9.97
C LYS A 94 -4.73 11.34 10.33
N GLU A 95 -4.71 10.99 11.62
CA GLU A 95 -5.47 9.83 12.15
C GLU A 95 -6.98 9.97 11.94
N ASP A 96 -7.54 11.17 12.07
CA ASP A 96 -8.98 11.45 11.89
C ASP A 96 -9.44 11.32 10.43
N GLN A 97 -8.51 11.11 9.49
CA GLN A 97 -8.77 10.87 8.07
C GLN A 97 -8.66 9.38 7.69
N GLU A 98 -8.19 8.53 8.59
CA GLU A 98 -8.17 7.09 8.38
C GLU A 98 -9.62 6.57 8.31
N SER A 99 -9.92 5.73 7.34
CA SER A 99 -11.27 5.17 7.17
C SER A 99 -11.24 3.92 6.29
N VAL A 100 -12.26 3.08 6.44
CA VAL A 100 -12.57 2.05 5.46
C VAL A 100 -13.98 2.27 4.92
N ASP A 101 -14.08 2.42 3.60
CA ASP A 101 -15.32 2.76 2.93
C ASP A 101 -15.63 1.72 1.85
N ILE A 102 -16.86 1.20 1.81
CA ILE A 102 -17.33 0.45 0.65
C ILE A 102 -17.51 1.43 -0.51
N LEU A 103 -16.70 1.29 -1.55
CA LEU A 103 -16.84 2.04 -2.79
C LEU A 103 -18.09 1.54 -3.51
N ARG A 104 -19.25 2.15 -3.21
CA ARG A 104 -20.53 1.85 -3.87
C ARG A 104 -20.55 2.25 -5.35
N LYS A 105 -19.62 3.12 -5.74
CA LYS A 105 -19.27 3.48 -7.12
C LYS A 105 -17.77 3.63 -7.14
N TRP A 106 -17.09 2.74 -7.84
CA TRP A 106 -15.67 2.83 -8.05
C TRP A 106 -15.37 4.17 -8.72
N GLY A 107 -14.46 4.94 -8.14
CA GLY A 107 -14.05 6.21 -8.75
C GLY A 107 -13.42 5.99 -10.12
N THR A 108 -13.15 7.10 -10.82
CA THR A 108 -12.59 7.15 -12.18
C THR A 108 -11.21 6.49 -12.37
N VAL A 109 -10.53 6.11 -11.29
CA VAL A 109 -9.10 5.69 -11.34
C VAL A 109 -8.91 4.26 -11.87
N GLU A 110 -9.94 3.41 -11.81
CA GLU A 110 -9.88 1.99 -12.19
C GLU A 110 -11.20 1.56 -12.86
N GLU A 111 -11.83 2.44 -13.64
CA GLU A 111 -13.22 2.25 -14.13
C GLU A 111 -13.41 0.93 -14.88
N ASP A 112 -12.43 0.52 -15.70
CA ASP A 112 -12.51 -0.72 -16.46
C ASP A 112 -12.30 -1.97 -15.60
N LEU A 113 -11.39 -1.92 -14.63
CA LEU A 113 -11.17 -3.01 -13.68
C LEU A 113 -12.38 -3.15 -12.74
N ALA A 114 -12.92 -2.03 -12.29
CA ALA A 114 -14.15 -1.96 -11.52
C ALA A 114 -15.32 -2.62 -12.25
N LYS A 115 -15.54 -2.32 -13.54
CA LYS A 115 -16.59 -2.95 -14.37
C LYS A 115 -16.44 -4.48 -14.43
N GLN A 116 -15.21 -4.99 -14.49
CA GLN A 116 -14.96 -6.43 -14.49
C GLN A 116 -15.37 -7.11 -13.18
N PHE A 117 -15.17 -6.44 -12.04
CA PHE A 117 -15.57 -6.95 -10.74
C PHE A 117 -17.07 -6.77 -10.47
N GLU A 118 -17.66 -5.64 -10.89
CA GLU A 118 -19.12 -5.42 -10.81
C GLU A 118 -19.91 -6.44 -11.61
N ALA A 119 -19.45 -6.80 -12.82
CA ALA A 119 -20.07 -7.84 -13.64
C ALA A 119 -20.11 -9.22 -12.94
N LYS A 120 -19.23 -9.43 -11.96
CA LYS A 120 -19.18 -10.64 -11.11
C LYS A 120 -19.95 -10.48 -9.79
N GLY A 121 -20.62 -9.34 -9.57
CA GLY A 121 -21.34 -9.02 -8.34
C GLY A 121 -20.43 -8.64 -7.15
N LEU A 122 -19.17 -8.33 -7.41
CA LEU A 122 -18.17 -8.04 -6.38
C LEU A 122 -18.11 -6.53 -6.07
N LYS A 123 -17.75 -6.20 -4.82
CA LYS A 123 -17.69 -4.83 -4.30
C LYS A 123 -16.27 -4.28 -4.22
N GLY A 124 -16.19 -2.96 -4.10
CA GLY A 124 -14.94 -2.24 -3.86
C GLY A 124 -14.79 -1.74 -2.46
N VAL A 125 -13.55 -1.72 -2.00
CA VAL A 125 -13.19 -1.16 -0.71
C VAL A 125 -12.12 -0.10 -0.89
N GLY A 126 -12.34 1.08 -0.31
CA GLY A 126 -11.34 2.12 -0.20
C GLY A 126 -10.81 2.13 1.23
N ILE A 127 -9.51 2.03 1.38
CA ILE A 127 -8.83 2.11 2.67
C ILE A 127 -7.97 3.36 2.68
N LYS A 128 -8.13 4.19 3.71
CA LYS A 128 -7.31 5.35 3.99
C LYS A 128 -6.51 5.09 5.25
N LEU A 129 -5.18 5.15 5.14
CA LEU A 129 -4.27 4.87 6.25
C LEU A 129 -3.14 5.88 6.30
N LEU A 130 -2.66 6.18 7.50
CA LEU A 130 -1.37 6.81 7.67
C LEU A 130 -0.26 5.82 7.22
N PRO A 131 0.81 6.28 6.56
CA PRO A 131 1.93 5.44 6.18
C PRO A 131 2.50 4.61 7.33
N ARG A 132 2.58 5.20 8.53
CA ARG A 132 3.09 4.49 9.71
C ARG A 132 2.30 3.27 10.15
N ARG A 133 1.05 3.11 9.70
CA ARG A 133 0.24 1.93 10.04
C ARG A 133 0.84 0.64 9.48
N PHE A 134 1.63 0.71 8.41
CA PHE A 134 2.28 -0.44 7.81
C PHE A 134 3.43 -1.01 8.64
N TYR A 135 3.83 -0.35 9.72
CA TYR A 135 4.81 -0.89 10.67
C TYR A 135 4.40 -0.59 12.12
N ASP A 136 3.11 -0.27 12.34
CA ASP A 136 2.49 -0.13 13.65
C ASP A 136 1.66 -1.38 13.94
N PRO A 137 1.88 -2.07 15.07
CA PRO A 137 1.10 -3.25 15.47
C PRO A 137 -0.40 -2.98 15.66
N ALA A 138 -0.87 -1.73 15.61
CA ALA A 138 -2.29 -1.39 15.72
C ALA A 138 -3.11 -1.59 14.43
N LEU A 139 -2.49 -1.74 13.25
CA LEU A 139 -3.22 -1.82 11.97
C LEU A 139 -4.23 -2.98 11.89
N PRO A 140 -3.94 -4.21 12.34
CA PRO A 140 -4.95 -5.28 12.37
C PRO A 140 -6.20 -4.92 13.20
N ARG A 141 -6.01 -4.19 14.32
CA ARG A 141 -7.13 -3.73 15.16
C ARG A 141 -7.99 -2.67 14.46
N PHE A 142 -7.35 -1.77 13.72
CA PHE A 142 -8.05 -0.75 12.92
C PHE A 142 -8.91 -1.42 11.82
N CYS A 143 -8.31 -2.33 11.05
CA CYS A 143 -9.04 -3.07 10.02
C CYS A 143 -10.24 -3.84 10.61
N ARG A 144 -10.08 -4.46 11.79
CA ARG A 144 -11.20 -5.12 12.48
C ARG A 144 -12.34 -4.16 12.85
N HIS A 145 -12.02 -2.97 13.34
CA HIS A 145 -13.05 -2.03 13.80
C HIS A 145 -13.89 -1.48 12.65
N GLU A 146 -13.26 -1.22 11.51
CA GLU A 146 -13.91 -0.56 10.36
C GLU A 146 -14.56 -1.55 9.38
N LEU A 147 -14.16 -2.84 9.41
CA LEU A 147 -14.73 -3.89 8.54
C LEU A 147 -15.88 -4.68 9.18
N LEU A 148 -16.16 -4.48 10.48
CA LEU A 148 -17.28 -5.09 11.24
C LEU A 148 -18.51 -4.17 11.26
#